data_AF-A0A5C5V7J6-F1
#
_entry.id   AF-A0A5C5V7J6-F1
#
_cell.length_a   1.000
_cell.length_b   1.000
_cell.length_c   1.000
_cell.angle_alpha   90.00
_cell.angle_beta   90.00
_cell.angle_gamma   90.00
#
_symmetry.space_group_name_H-M   'P 1'
#
loop_
_entity.id
_entity.type
_entity.pdbx_description
1 polymer ?
#
loop_
_entity_poly.entity_id
_entity_poly.type
_entity_poly.pdbx_seq_one_letter_code
_entity_poly.pdbx_strand_id
1 'polypeptide(L)'
;MRAVFAVLFIQLASSLASGAEPRYVVQMLDPRVVAVTEDTLPIEWGNKKTDVIATRKLLDSEAKLLLNLLKEELTTSTDVPFCGHHPAYAVQEIVDGKVTNTATLCGLCHTWARGGKLRVIKGDKSLNYLNSLLPLPDVFKGIKLRDMVFDEHPQPFYEMTRVAAE
;
A
#
# COMPACT_ATOMS: atom_id res chain seq x y z
N MET A 1 35.71 63.34 -19.71
CA MET A 1 35.77 61.87 -19.84
C MET A 1 34.57 61.29 -19.12
N ARG A 2 33.70 60.57 -19.84
CA ARG A 2 32.34 60.18 -19.41
C ARG A 2 32.36 58.90 -18.58
N ALA A 3 31.39 58.84 -17.67
CA ALA A 3 31.27 57.93 -16.56
C ALA A 3 31.07 56.46 -16.94
N VAL A 4 31.49 55.64 -15.97
CA VAL A 4 31.58 54.19 -15.90
C VAL A 4 30.20 53.50 -15.91
N PHE A 5 30.19 52.34 -16.55
CA PHE A 5 29.16 51.28 -16.55
C PHE A 5 28.48 51.06 -15.19
N ALA A 6 27.14 50.94 -15.21
CA ALA A 6 26.40 50.22 -14.18
C ALA A 6 25.43 49.24 -14.86
N VAL A 7 25.83 47.97 -14.83
CA VAL A 7 25.07 46.81 -15.26
C VAL A 7 23.85 46.66 -14.35
N LEU A 8 22.65 46.80 -14.90
CA LEU A 8 21.41 46.52 -14.20
C LEU A 8 21.23 45.00 -14.13
N PHE A 9 21.46 44.44 -12.94
CA PHE A 9 21.21 43.03 -12.65
C PHE A 9 19.71 42.73 -12.76
N ILE A 10 19.38 41.81 -13.66
CA ILE A 10 18.08 41.17 -13.78
C ILE A 10 17.87 40.32 -12.51
N GLN A 11 17.03 40.77 -11.58
CA GLN A 11 16.48 39.88 -10.56
C GLN A 11 15.31 39.11 -11.16
N LEU A 12 15.62 38.03 -11.86
CA LEU A 12 14.69 36.92 -12.02
C LEU A 12 14.53 36.31 -10.63
N ALA A 13 13.43 36.67 -9.96
CA ALA A 13 12.92 35.91 -8.84
C ALA A 13 12.61 34.50 -9.36
N SER A 14 13.55 33.58 -9.15
CA SER A 14 13.33 32.15 -9.31
C SER A 14 12.15 31.79 -8.42
N SER A 15 10.99 31.57 -9.03
CA SER A 15 9.87 30.87 -8.43
C SER A 15 10.39 29.52 -7.97
N LEU A 16 10.69 29.41 -6.68
CA LEU A 16 10.90 28.14 -6.01
C LEU A 16 9.61 27.35 -6.18
N ALA A 17 9.59 26.48 -7.18
CA ALA A 17 8.74 25.30 -7.17
C ALA A 17 9.19 24.45 -5.97
N SER A 18 8.73 24.83 -4.79
CA SER A 18 8.74 23.98 -3.61
C SER A 18 7.75 22.85 -3.91
N GLY A 19 8.21 21.79 -4.60
CA GLY A 19 7.42 20.58 -4.74
C GLY A 19 7.05 20.10 -3.34
N ALA A 20 5.75 19.98 -3.04
CA ALA A 20 5.34 19.55 -1.72
C ALA A 20 5.93 18.18 -1.41
N GLU A 21 6.44 17.99 -0.19
CA GLU A 21 6.93 16.69 0.23
C GLU A 21 5.81 15.64 0.15
N PRO A 22 6.12 14.43 -0.33
CA PRO A 22 5.14 13.36 -0.46
C PRO A 22 4.62 12.95 0.91
N ARG A 23 3.29 12.83 1.04
CA ARG A 23 2.62 12.30 2.23
C ARG A 23 2.16 10.89 1.96
N TYR A 24 2.35 10.00 2.93
CA TYR A 24 1.95 8.60 2.80
C TYR A 24 0.71 8.30 3.64
N VAL A 25 -0.22 7.57 3.04
CA VAL A 25 -1.45 7.10 3.68
C VAL A 25 -1.50 5.58 3.56
N VAL A 26 -1.71 4.91 4.68
CA VAL A 26 -1.98 3.47 4.73
C VAL A 26 -3.47 3.27 4.83
N GLN A 27 -4.00 2.39 3.99
CA GLN A 27 -5.37 1.95 4.00
C GLN A 27 -5.41 0.45 4.26
N MET A 28 -6.29 0.05 5.15
CA MET A 28 -6.63 -1.34 5.37
C MET A 28 -7.79 -1.70 4.45
N LEU A 29 -7.65 -2.84 3.78
CA LEU A 29 -8.60 -3.31 2.79
C LEU A 29 -9.37 -4.50 3.36
N ASP A 30 -10.63 -4.67 2.99
CA ASP A 30 -11.37 -5.89 3.32
C ASP A 30 -10.90 -7.04 2.43
N PRO A 31 -10.16 -8.03 2.93
CA PRO A 31 -9.70 -9.13 2.10
C PRO A 31 -10.83 -10.11 1.75
N ARG A 32 -12.00 -10.00 2.39
CA ARG A 32 -13.16 -10.89 2.17
C ARG A 32 -13.99 -10.47 0.96
N VAL A 33 -14.00 -9.18 0.64
CA VAL A 33 -14.82 -8.59 -0.44
C VAL A 33 -16.29 -8.99 -0.30
N VAL A 34 -16.81 -8.95 0.94
CA VAL A 34 -18.21 -9.34 1.22
C VAL A 34 -19.18 -8.36 0.56
N ALA A 35 -18.78 -7.10 0.42
CA ALA A 35 -19.51 -6.06 -0.27
C ALA A 35 -18.53 -5.17 -1.07
N VAL A 36 -19.08 -4.36 -1.97
CA VAL A 36 -18.41 -3.22 -2.58
C VAL A 36 -19.29 -2.03 -2.21
N THR A 37 -18.85 -1.28 -1.21
CA THR A 37 -19.51 -0.08 -0.70
C THR A 37 -19.06 1.15 -1.50
N GLU A 38 -19.40 2.35 -1.02
CA GLU A 38 -18.96 3.60 -1.66
C GLU A 38 -17.45 3.81 -1.50
N ASP A 39 -16.86 3.35 -0.39
CA ASP A 39 -15.44 3.54 -0.06
C ASP A 39 -14.60 2.36 -0.56
N THR A 40 -14.26 2.40 -1.85
CA THR A 40 -13.51 1.32 -2.51
C THR A 40 -12.23 1.82 -3.17
N LEU A 41 -11.24 0.92 -3.25
CA LEU A 41 -10.01 1.15 -4.00
C LEU A 41 -9.83 0.11 -5.10
N PRO A 42 -9.28 0.50 -6.26
CA PRO A 42 -8.75 -0.48 -7.19
C PRO A 42 -7.60 -1.22 -6.52
N ILE A 43 -7.61 -2.55 -6.64
CA ILE A 43 -6.41 -3.32 -6.33
C ILE A 43 -5.51 -3.31 -7.56
N GLU A 44 -4.21 -3.12 -7.34
CA GLU A 44 -3.19 -3.01 -8.42
C GLU A 44 -2.98 -4.34 -9.20
N TRP A 45 -3.81 -5.35 -8.92
CA TRP A 45 -3.84 -6.63 -9.60
C TRP A 45 -5.28 -7.06 -9.94
N GLY A 46 -5.51 -7.56 -11.15
CA GLY A 46 -6.76 -8.21 -11.54
C GLY A 46 -7.95 -7.27 -11.80
N ASN A 47 -7.74 -5.95 -11.88
CA ASN A 47 -8.78 -4.94 -12.14
C ASN A 47 -9.99 -5.03 -11.19
N LYS A 48 -9.80 -5.56 -9.97
CA LYS A 48 -10.86 -5.65 -8.97
C LYS A 48 -10.86 -4.41 -8.08
N LYS A 49 -11.93 -4.25 -7.32
CA LYS A 49 -12.02 -3.29 -6.23
C LYS A 49 -12.17 -4.01 -4.91
N THR A 50 -11.79 -3.34 -3.83
CA THR A 50 -12.07 -3.80 -2.47
C THR A 50 -12.41 -2.62 -1.57
N ASP A 51 -13.20 -2.89 -0.53
CA ASP A 51 -13.59 -1.91 0.47
C ASP A 51 -12.39 -1.48 1.32
N VAL A 52 -12.35 -0.19 1.66
CA VAL A 52 -11.43 0.36 2.64
C VAL A 52 -12.10 0.30 4.01
N ILE A 53 -11.52 -0.48 4.93
CA ILE A 53 -12.08 -0.66 6.28
C ILE A 53 -11.44 0.25 7.32
N ALA A 54 -10.22 0.75 7.06
CA ALA A 54 -9.57 1.74 7.91
C ALA A 54 -8.55 2.55 7.12
N THR A 55 -8.28 3.79 7.55
CA THR A 55 -7.29 4.67 6.92
C THR A 55 -6.44 5.34 7.99
N ARG A 56 -5.14 5.47 7.73
CA ARG A 56 -4.20 6.19 8.59
C ARG A 56 -3.19 6.98 7.78
N LYS A 57 -3.04 8.26 8.12
CA LYS A 57 -1.94 9.10 7.62
C LYS A 57 -0.67 8.80 8.42
N LEU A 58 0.45 8.62 7.73
CA LEU A 58 1.74 8.36 8.36
C LEU A 58 2.46 9.68 8.71
N LEU A 59 3.22 9.65 9.81
CA LEU A 59 4.27 10.64 10.04
C LEU A 59 5.45 10.38 9.09
N ASP A 60 6.27 11.39 8.83
CA ASP A 60 7.42 11.24 7.91
C ASP A 60 8.42 10.17 8.38
N SER A 61 8.62 10.05 9.69
CA SER A 61 9.47 9.01 10.29
C SER A 61 8.90 7.61 10.06
N GLU A 62 7.58 7.45 10.14
CA GLU A 62 6.88 6.19 9.92
C GLU A 62 6.92 5.79 8.45
N ALA A 63 6.70 6.76 7.56
CA ALA A 63 6.82 6.55 6.12
C ALA A 63 8.24 6.13 5.72
N LYS A 64 9.27 6.83 6.23
CA LYS A 64 10.68 6.49 5.98
C LYS A 64 11.01 5.09 6.46
N LEU A 65 10.53 4.70 7.66
CA LEU A 65 10.75 3.36 8.19
C LEU A 65 10.07 2.29 7.32
N LEU A 66 8.80 2.47 6.96
CA LEU A 66 8.06 1.54 6.10
C LEU A 66 8.76 1.36 4.74
N LEU A 67 9.17 2.45 4.09
CA LEU A 67 9.85 2.41 2.80
C LEU A 67 11.20 1.68 2.89
N ASN A 68 11.96 1.88 3.98
CA ASN A 68 13.21 1.16 4.21
C ASN A 68 12.97 -0.34 4.38
N LEU A 69 11.98 -0.74 5.20
CA LEU A 69 11.62 -2.15 5.38
C LEU A 69 11.19 -2.80 4.06
N LEU A 70 10.34 -2.12 3.29
CA LEU A 70 9.94 -2.61 1.97
C LEU A 70 11.13 -2.73 1.02
N LYS A 71 12.07 -1.78 1.01
CA LYS A 71 13.27 -1.86 0.18
C LYS A 71 14.16 -3.04 0.54
N GLU A 72 14.26 -3.38 1.83
CA GLU A 72 15.02 -4.54 2.31
C GLU A 72 14.36 -5.86 1.91
N GLU A 73 13.02 -5.93 1.93
CA GLU A 73 12.27 -7.18 1.76
C GLU A 73 11.79 -7.42 0.33
N LEU A 74 11.66 -6.38 -0.49
CA LEU A 74 11.22 -6.48 -1.87
C LEU A 74 12.28 -7.16 -2.73
N THR A 75 11.87 -8.25 -3.35
CA THR A 75 12.71 -8.96 -4.31
C THR A 75 12.59 -8.36 -5.70
N THR A 76 13.58 -8.66 -6.54
CA THR A 76 13.48 -8.49 -7.99
C THR A 76 12.73 -9.64 -8.67
N SER A 77 12.38 -10.70 -7.93
CA SER A 77 11.69 -11.87 -8.48
C SER A 77 10.31 -11.46 -9.00
N THR A 78 10.01 -11.93 -10.21
CA THR A 78 8.68 -11.88 -10.81
C THR A 78 7.96 -13.22 -10.74
N ASP A 79 8.62 -14.26 -10.19
CA ASP A 79 7.97 -15.52 -9.84
C ASP A 79 7.24 -15.33 -8.52
N VAL A 80 6.01 -14.84 -8.64
CA VAL A 80 5.21 -14.42 -7.50
C VAL A 80 4.15 -15.48 -7.22
N PRO A 81 4.10 -16.05 -6.01
CA PRO A 81 3.05 -17.00 -5.66
C PRO A 81 1.72 -16.25 -5.60
N PHE A 82 0.86 -16.49 -6.59
CA PHE A 82 -0.51 -15.99 -6.55
C PHE A 82 -1.38 -16.93 -5.74
N CYS A 83 -1.79 -16.48 -4.56
CA CYS A 83 -2.75 -17.19 -3.74
C CYS A 83 -4.22 -16.84 -4.07
N GLY A 84 -4.47 -15.92 -5.02
CA GLY A 84 -5.81 -15.43 -5.36
C GLY A 84 -6.48 -14.53 -4.31
N HIS A 85 -5.86 -14.35 -3.14
CA HIS A 85 -6.39 -13.51 -2.06
C HIS A 85 -6.32 -12.02 -2.39
N HIS A 86 -7.29 -11.28 -1.85
CA HIS A 86 -7.28 -9.83 -1.91
C HIS A 86 -6.20 -9.26 -0.98
N PRO A 87 -5.52 -8.16 -1.38
CA PRO A 87 -4.54 -7.50 -0.54
C PRO A 87 -5.19 -7.01 0.77
N ALA A 88 -4.40 -7.00 1.84
CA ALA A 88 -4.84 -6.54 3.17
C ALA A 88 -4.56 -5.05 3.38
N TYR A 89 -3.57 -4.50 2.66
CA TYR A 89 -3.17 -3.10 2.78
C TYR A 89 -2.99 -2.44 1.41
N ALA A 90 -3.27 -1.14 1.37
CA ALA A 90 -2.80 -0.22 0.33
C ALA A 90 -1.96 0.89 0.96
N VAL A 91 -0.90 1.29 0.28
CA VAL A 91 -0.07 2.44 0.63
C VAL A 91 -0.15 3.44 -0.52
N GLN A 92 -0.71 4.61 -0.24
CA GLN A 92 -0.84 5.71 -1.19
C GLN A 92 0.21 6.78 -0.92
N GLU A 93 0.83 7.26 -1.99
CA GLU A 93 1.63 8.47 -1.99
C GLU A 93 0.78 9.63 -2.50
N ILE A 94 0.78 10.73 -1.74
CA ILE A 94 0.02 11.93 -2.04
C ILE A 94 0.98 13.10 -2.19
N VAL A 95 0.99 13.72 -3.37
CA VAL A 95 1.77 14.93 -3.69
C VAL A 95 0.79 16.01 -4.12
N ASP A 96 0.92 17.22 -3.54
CA ASP A 96 0.03 18.35 -3.80
C ASP A 96 -1.47 18.01 -3.68
N GLY A 97 -1.82 17.13 -2.71
CA GLY A 97 -3.19 16.69 -2.47
C GLY A 97 -3.73 15.66 -3.46
N LYS A 98 -2.92 15.18 -4.41
CA LYS A 98 -3.30 14.16 -5.39
C LYS A 98 -2.59 12.84 -5.10
N VAL A 99 -3.31 11.73 -5.20
CA VAL A 99 -2.70 10.39 -5.17
C VAL A 99 -1.86 10.23 -6.44
N THR A 100 -0.54 10.11 -6.28
CA THR A 100 0.39 9.92 -7.39
C THR A 100 0.79 8.46 -7.56
N ASN A 101 0.79 7.69 -6.47
CA ASN A 101 1.10 6.27 -6.50
C ASN A 101 0.25 5.51 -5.50
N THR A 102 -0.14 4.29 -5.86
CA THR A 102 -0.74 3.32 -4.96
C THR A 102 0.03 2.02 -5.08
N ALA A 103 0.32 1.39 -3.94
CA ALA A 103 0.85 0.04 -3.89
C ALA A 103 -0.03 -0.81 -2.97
N THR A 104 -0.33 -2.04 -3.37
CA THR A 104 -1.12 -2.98 -2.55
C THR A 104 -0.25 -4.12 -2.05
N LEU A 105 -0.52 -4.58 -0.83
CA LEU A 105 0.25 -5.61 -0.15
C LEU A 105 -0.67 -6.75 0.33
N CYS A 106 -0.32 -7.98 -0.02
CA CYS A 106 -0.99 -9.17 0.48
C CYS A 106 -0.19 -9.79 1.61
N GLY A 107 -0.82 -9.90 2.78
CA GLY A 107 -0.22 -10.54 3.95
C GLY A 107 -0.15 -12.06 3.86
N LEU A 108 -0.91 -12.72 2.97
CA LEU A 108 -0.95 -14.19 2.88
C LEU A 108 0.14 -14.76 1.96
N CYS A 109 0.30 -14.20 0.75
CA CYS A 109 1.33 -14.64 -0.20
C CYS A 109 2.58 -13.75 -0.20
N HIS A 110 2.64 -12.76 0.70
CA HIS A 110 3.73 -11.81 0.82
C HIS A 110 4.05 -11.14 -0.52
N THR A 111 3.06 -10.46 -1.09
CA THR A 111 3.20 -9.84 -2.42
C THR A 111 2.97 -8.35 -2.36
N TRP A 112 3.67 -7.64 -3.23
CA TRP A 112 3.55 -6.21 -3.45
C TRP A 112 3.20 -5.96 -4.91
N ALA A 113 2.18 -5.13 -5.16
CA ALA A 113 1.75 -4.76 -6.51
C ALA A 113 1.63 -3.24 -6.66
N ARG A 114 2.12 -2.69 -7.79
CA ARG A 114 2.01 -1.27 -8.17
C ARG A 114 2.16 -1.11 -9.67
N GLY A 115 1.27 -0.34 -10.31
CA GLY A 115 1.38 0.09 -11.69
C GLY A 115 1.56 -1.08 -12.66
N GLY A 116 0.84 -2.18 -12.42
CA GLY A 116 0.95 -3.43 -13.20
C GLY A 116 2.21 -4.26 -12.94
N LYS A 117 3.08 -3.85 -12.01
CA LYS A 117 4.23 -4.64 -11.56
C LYS A 117 3.86 -5.39 -10.28
N LEU A 118 4.34 -6.62 -10.18
CA LEU A 118 4.16 -7.48 -9.02
C LEU A 118 5.51 -8.04 -8.55
N ARG A 119 5.74 -8.10 -7.24
CA ARG A 119 6.97 -8.57 -6.60
C ARG A 119 6.68 -9.38 -5.35
N VAL A 120 7.60 -10.28 -4.99
CA VAL A 120 7.59 -10.99 -3.70
C VAL A 120 8.25 -10.14 -2.62
N ILE A 121 7.67 -10.17 -1.42
CA ILE A 121 8.21 -9.66 -0.15
C ILE A 121 8.80 -10.87 0.59
N LYS A 122 10.11 -10.89 0.84
CA LYS A 122 10.81 -12.06 1.42
C LYS A 122 10.71 -12.19 2.94
N GLY A 123 10.22 -11.15 3.62
CA GLY A 123 10.16 -11.10 5.08
C GLY A 123 8.85 -10.50 5.56
N ASP A 124 8.73 -10.42 6.89
CA ASP A 124 7.48 -10.07 7.56
C ASP A 124 7.58 -8.68 8.22
N LYS A 125 8.74 -8.01 8.20
CA LYS A 125 8.96 -6.77 8.96
C LYS A 125 8.05 -5.66 8.47
N SER A 126 7.95 -5.46 7.16
CA SER A 126 7.08 -4.43 6.57
C SER A 126 5.60 -4.69 6.88
N LEU A 127 5.16 -5.94 6.74
CA LEU A 127 3.78 -6.36 7.05
C LEU A 127 3.46 -6.28 8.54
N ASN A 128 4.38 -6.69 9.41
CA ASN A 128 4.25 -6.57 10.86
C ASN A 128 4.22 -5.11 11.30
N TYR A 129 5.02 -4.24 10.65
CA TYR A 129 4.99 -2.81 10.91
C TYR A 129 3.66 -2.20 10.47
N LEU A 130 3.14 -2.54 9.29
CA LEU A 130 1.79 -2.11 8.89
C LEU A 130 0.73 -2.57 9.89
N ASN A 131 0.81 -3.81 10.35
CA ASN A 131 -0.11 -4.35 11.34
C ASN A 131 0.03 -3.69 12.73
N SER A 132 1.21 -3.19 13.10
CA SER A 132 1.35 -2.42 14.36
C SER A 132 0.78 -1.00 14.22
N LEU A 133 0.82 -0.43 13.02
CA LEU A 133 0.28 0.90 12.74
C LEU A 133 -1.25 0.91 12.55
N LEU A 134 -1.78 -0.15 11.93
CA LEU A 134 -3.18 -0.31 11.58
C LEU A 134 -3.52 -1.81 11.65
N PRO A 135 -3.83 -2.35 12.84
CA PRO A 135 -3.96 -3.79 13.06
C PRO A 135 -5.21 -4.37 12.41
N LEU A 136 -5.05 -5.51 11.73
CA LEU A 136 -6.19 -6.24 11.17
C LEU A 136 -7.16 -6.65 12.30
N PRO A 137 -8.48 -6.49 12.11
CA PRO A 137 -9.49 -6.95 13.05
C PRO A 137 -9.27 -8.41 13.49
N ASP A 138 -9.66 -8.74 14.73
CA ASP A 138 -9.40 -10.05 15.33
C ASP A 138 -10.01 -11.22 14.55
N VAL A 139 -11.01 -10.98 13.70
CA VAL A 139 -11.56 -11.97 12.75
C VAL A 139 -10.53 -12.46 11.72
N PHE A 140 -9.36 -11.81 11.63
CA PHE A 140 -8.22 -12.20 10.81
C PHE A 140 -7.09 -12.86 11.62
N LYS A 141 -7.15 -12.85 12.96
CA LYS A 141 -6.16 -13.48 13.84
C LYS A 141 -6.50 -14.97 14.03
N GLY A 142 -5.78 -15.83 13.33
CA GLY A 142 -5.98 -17.29 13.40
C GLY A 142 -5.54 -18.05 12.16
N ILE A 143 -5.26 -17.34 11.06
CA ILE A 143 -4.73 -17.92 9.83
C ILE A 143 -3.24 -18.24 10.04
N LYS A 144 -2.88 -19.53 10.09
CA LYS A 144 -1.48 -19.95 10.05
C LYS A 144 -0.91 -19.68 8.66
N LEU A 145 -0.15 -18.59 8.55
CA LEU A 145 0.47 -18.04 7.33
C LEU A 145 1.42 -18.98 6.56
N ARG A 146 1.68 -20.21 7.03
CA ARG A 146 2.70 -21.11 6.45
C ARG A 146 2.21 -22.48 6.00
N ASP A 147 0.94 -22.84 6.21
CA ASP A 147 0.45 -24.20 5.94
C ASP A 147 -0.59 -24.28 4.81
N MET A 148 -0.70 -23.26 3.95
CA MET A 148 -1.62 -23.32 2.80
C MET A 148 -0.97 -24.11 1.66
N VAL A 149 -1.29 -25.40 1.60
CA VAL A 149 -1.10 -26.24 0.41
C VAL A 149 -1.92 -25.63 -0.73
N PHE A 150 -1.26 -25.34 -1.85
CA PHE A 150 -1.91 -24.89 -3.07
C PHE A 150 -2.68 -26.07 -3.68
N ASP A 151 -3.96 -26.20 -3.36
CA ASP A 151 -4.85 -27.12 -4.08
C ASP A 151 -5.53 -26.39 -5.25
N GLU A 152 -5.45 -27.01 -6.43
CA GLU A 152 -5.95 -26.52 -7.72
C GLU A 152 -7.49 -26.56 -7.83
N HIS A 153 -8.23 -25.99 -6.88
CA HIS A 153 -9.69 -25.98 -6.93
C HIS A 153 -10.32 -24.58 -7.07
N PRO A 154 -11.24 -24.38 -8.04
CA PRO A 154 -11.93 -23.12 -8.24
C PRO A 154 -13.17 -23.01 -7.32
N GLN A 155 -13.05 -22.16 -6.29
CA GLN A 155 -14.11 -21.48 -5.50
C GLN A 155 -14.94 -22.28 -4.48
N PRO A 156 -15.50 -21.65 -3.42
CA PRO A 156 -15.12 -20.40 -2.74
C PRO A 156 -14.71 -20.63 -1.27
N PHE A 157 -14.16 -19.55 -0.69
CA PHE A 157 -13.90 -19.33 0.74
C PHE A 157 -14.88 -20.05 1.68
N TYR A 158 -14.31 -20.84 2.59
CA TYR A 158 -14.81 -21.22 3.92
C TYR A 158 -16.24 -20.79 4.27
N GLU A 159 -17.14 -21.77 4.46
CA GLU A 159 -18.42 -21.54 5.14
C GLU A 159 -18.15 -21.07 6.57
N MET A 160 -18.53 -19.82 6.89
CA MET A 160 -18.66 -19.37 8.28
C MET A 160 -20.08 -19.69 8.75
N THR A 161 -20.23 -20.66 9.64
CA THR A 161 -21.47 -20.81 10.43
C THR A 161 -21.70 -19.56 11.26
N ARG A 162 -22.85 -18.90 11.06
CA ARG A 162 -23.35 -17.84 11.94
C ARG A 162 -23.39 -18.38 13.37
N VAL A 163 -22.63 -17.80 14.28
CA VAL A 163 -22.99 -17.88 15.70
C VAL A 163 -24.12 -16.87 15.88
N ALA A 164 -25.33 -17.37 16.13
CA ALA A 164 -26.44 -16.50 16.50
C ALA A 164 -26.04 -15.73 17.76
N ALA A 165 -26.24 -14.42 17.75
CA ALA A 165 -26.15 -13.62 18.97
C ALA A 165 -27.26 -14.08 19.92
N GLU A 166 -26.87 -14.55 21.11
CA GLU A 166 -27.75 -14.64 22.27
C GLU A 166 -27.94 -13.26 22.91
#